data_AF-Q4VDB7-F1
#
_entry.id   AF-Q4VDB7-F1
#
_cell.length_a   1.000
_cell.length_b   1.000
_cell.length_c   1.000
_cell.angle_alpha   90.00
_cell.angle_beta   90.00
_cell.angle_gamma   90.00
#
_symmetry.space_group_name_H-M   'P 1'
#
loop_
_entity.id
_entity.type
_entity.pdbx_description
1 polymer ?
#
loop_
_entity_poly.entity_id
_entity_poly.type
_entity_poly.pdbx_seq_one_letter_code
_entity_poly.pdbx_strand_id
1 'polypeptide(L)'
;AATLNLLRAFATGGSAAMQRVTQWNLDFAANSEQGDKYRELAHRVDEALGFMAACGLTLDHPVMTSTDFWTSHECLLLPYEQALTREDSTSGKWYDCSAHMLWIGERTRQLDGAHIEFLRGVANPLGVKVSDKMKPEDLVTLCQILNPENKPGRLT
;
A
#
# COMPACT_ATOMS: atom_id res chain seq x y z
N ALA A 1 10.27 -13.20 0.12
CA ALA A 1 11.51 -12.44 -0.21
C ALA A 1 11.70 -12.21 -1.71
N ALA A 2 11.76 -13.25 -2.55
CA ALA A 2 12.05 -13.13 -4.00
C ALA A 2 11.10 -12.16 -4.74
N THR A 3 9.78 -12.25 -4.50
CA THR A 3 8.79 -11.36 -5.10
C THR A 3 9.04 -9.89 -4.79
N LEU A 4 9.31 -9.54 -3.52
CA LEU A 4 9.58 -8.16 -3.13
C LEU A 4 10.88 -7.63 -3.74
N ASN A 5 11.90 -8.48 -3.88
CA ASN A 5 13.13 -8.10 -4.57
C ASN A 5 12.86 -7.76 -6.04
N LEU A 6 12.06 -8.55 -6.73
CA LEU A 6 11.66 -8.29 -8.11
C LEU A 6 10.82 -7.01 -8.23
N LEU A 7 9.85 -6.80 -7.34
CA LEU A 7 9.02 -5.59 -7.32
C LEU A 7 9.85 -4.33 -7.08
N ARG A 8 10.82 -4.37 -6.14
CA ARG A 8 11.76 -3.27 -5.93
C ARG A 8 12.59 -2.99 -7.18
N ALA A 9 13.07 -4.05 -7.85
CA ALA A 9 13.81 -3.89 -9.11
C ALA A 9 12.95 -3.26 -10.21
N PHE A 10 11.65 -3.54 -10.29
CA PHE A 10 10.76 -2.86 -11.24
C PHE A 10 10.44 -1.41 -10.85
N ALA A 11 10.28 -1.14 -9.56
CA ALA A 11 9.97 0.18 -9.02
C ALA A 11 11.11 1.18 -9.24
N THR A 12 12.37 0.74 -9.17
CA THR A 12 13.56 1.59 -9.32
C THR A 12 14.32 1.40 -10.64
N GLY A 13 14.18 0.26 -11.31
CA GLY A 13 14.89 -0.11 -12.54
C GLY A 13 14.25 0.39 -13.84
N GLY A 14 13.36 1.39 -13.78
CA GLY A 14 12.77 2.03 -14.95
C GLY A 14 11.55 1.33 -15.57
N SER A 15 11.08 0.21 -15.00
CA SER A 15 9.79 -0.40 -15.37
C SER A 15 8.60 0.39 -14.82
N ALA A 16 8.81 1.16 -13.75
CA ALA A 16 7.84 2.10 -13.19
C ALA A 16 7.93 3.53 -13.75
N ALA A 17 8.75 3.75 -14.80
CA ALA A 17 8.87 5.06 -15.42
C ALA A 17 7.52 5.54 -15.95
N MET A 18 7.16 6.81 -15.70
CA MET A 18 5.87 7.39 -16.10
C MET A 18 5.60 7.31 -17.61
N GLN A 19 6.67 7.19 -18.41
CA GLN A 19 6.59 6.97 -19.86
C GLN A 19 5.92 5.65 -20.27
N ARG A 20 5.88 4.66 -19.36
CA ARG A 20 5.26 3.36 -19.63
C ARG A 20 3.78 3.32 -19.29
N VAL A 21 3.16 4.42 -18.84
CA VAL A 21 1.71 4.49 -18.62
C VAL A 21 0.94 4.11 -19.88
N THR A 22 1.43 4.50 -21.06
CA THR A 22 0.87 4.10 -22.37
C THR A 22 1.11 2.62 -22.70
N GLN A 23 2.13 1.98 -22.12
CA GLN A 23 2.53 0.59 -22.40
C GLN A 23 2.02 -0.43 -21.37
N TRP A 24 1.63 0.01 -20.15
CA TRP A 24 0.79 -0.78 -19.23
C TRP A 24 -0.60 -1.03 -19.79
N ASN A 25 -0.93 -0.30 -20.85
CA ASN A 25 -2.21 -0.35 -21.52
C ASN A 25 -2.09 -1.19 -22.77
N LEU A 26 -2.89 -2.25 -22.80
CA LEU A 26 -3.78 -2.61 -23.91
C LEU A 26 -3.70 -4.06 -24.35
N ASP A 27 -4.29 -4.92 -23.52
CA ASP A 27 -5.16 -6.00 -24.02
C ASP A 27 -6.62 -5.77 -23.62
N PHE A 28 -6.87 -5.27 -22.40
CA PHE A 28 -8.22 -5.08 -21.84
C PHE A 28 -9.02 -3.91 -22.47
N ALA A 29 -8.37 -2.81 -22.84
CA ALA A 29 -9.04 -1.60 -23.34
C ALA A 29 -9.17 -1.55 -24.89
N ALA A 30 -8.63 -2.55 -25.60
CA ALA A 30 -8.71 -2.60 -27.06
C ALA A 30 -10.12 -2.96 -27.57
N ASN A 31 -10.89 -3.72 -26.77
CA ASN A 31 -12.20 -4.28 -27.17
C ASN A 31 -13.36 -3.91 -26.22
N SER A 32 -13.29 -2.78 -25.50
CA SER A 32 -14.36 -2.35 -24.58
C SER A 32 -14.82 -0.91 -24.85
N GLU A 33 -16.10 -0.64 -24.61
CA GLU A 33 -16.72 0.69 -24.72
C GLU A 33 -16.11 1.70 -23.72
N GLN A 34 -15.58 1.19 -22.60
CA GLN A 34 -14.84 1.96 -21.61
C GLN A 34 -13.42 2.33 -22.08
N GLY A 35 -12.93 1.72 -23.18
CA GLY A 35 -11.62 1.96 -23.74
C GLY A 35 -11.43 3.38 -24.28
N ASP A 36 -12.49 4.03 -24.78
CA ASP A 36 -12.40 5.41 -25.29
C ASP A 36 -12.11 6.43 -24.19
N LYS A 37 -12.86 6.37 -23.08
CA LYS A 37 -12.62 7.24 -21.91
C LYS A 37 -11.22 7.05 -21.34
N TYR A 38 -10.75 5.80 -21.36
CA TYR A 38 -9.43 5.46 -20.89
C TYR A 38 -8.32 6.00 -21.82
N ARG A 39 -8.50 5.89 -23.14
CA ARG A 39 -7.61 6.48 -24.15
C ARG A 39 -7.52 8.00 -24.01
N GLU A 40 -8.65 8.67 -23.79
CA GLU A 40 -8.68 10.12 -23.57
C GLU A 40 -7.86 10.52 -22.34
N LEU A 41 -8.02 9.81 -21.22
CA LEU A 41 -7.23 10.05 -20.02
C LEU A 41 -5.73 9.80 -20.27
N ALA A 42 -5.38 8.70 -20.92
CA ALA A 42 -3.99 8.38 -21.25
C ALA A 42 -3.36 9.45 -22.14
N HIS A 43 -4.10 9.96 -23.13
CA HIS A 43 -3.65 11.05 -24.00
C HIS A 43 -3.36 12.33 -23.22
N ARG A 44 -4.25 12.71 -22.29
CA ARG A 44 -4.03 13.89 -21.43
C ARG A 44 -2.81 13.74 -20.51
N VAL A 45 -2.53 12.52 -20.05
CA VAL A 45 -1.31 12.23 -19.27
C VAL A 45 -0.07 12.40 -20.17
N ASP A 46 -0.10 11.89 -21.40
CA ASP A 46 1.00 12.03 -22.36
C ASP A 46 1.27 13.50 -22.71
N GLU A 47 0.24 14.30 -22.96
CA GLU A 47 0.36 15.75 -23.18
C GLU A 47 1.01 16.46 -21.98
N ALA A 48 0.62 16.10 -20.75
CA ALA A 48 1.20 16.68 -19.54
C ALA A 48 2.68 16.30 -19.38
N LEU A 49 3.06 15.05 -19.67
CA LEU A 49 4.45 14.61 -19.67
C LEU A 49 5.26 15.34 -20.74
N GLY A 50 4.70 15.54 -21.93
CA GLY A 50 5.30 16.33 -23.00
C GLY A 50 5.54 17.79 -22.61
N PHE A 51 4.56 18.41 -21.93
CA PHE A 51 4.70 19.76 -21.38
C PHE A 51 5.82 19.85 -20.33
N MET A 52 5.88 18.90 -19.39
CA MET A 52 6.96 18.84 -18.39
C MET A 52 8.34 18.73 -19.04
N ALA A 53 8.48 17.90 -20.08
CA ALA A 53 9.71 17.79 -20.85
C ALA A 53 10.08 19.10 -21.56
N ALA A 54 9.11 19.79 -22.18
CA ALA A 54 9.32 21.08 -22.81
C ALA A 54 9.73 22.19 -21.83
N CYS A 55 9.28 22.10 -20.57
CA CYS A 55 9.70 22.98 -19.48
C CYS A 55 11.08 22.64 -18.87
N GLY A 56 11.79 21.64 -19.40
CA GLY A 56 13.13 21.25 -18.97
C GLY A 56 13.18 20.15 -17.90
N LEU A 57 12.03 19.54 -17.57
CA LEU A 57 11.96 18.35 -16.71
C LEU A 57 12.11 17.11 -17.59
N THR A 58 13.36 16.76 -17.85
CA THR A 58 13.71 15.69 -18.77
C THR A 58 13.31 14.31 -18.21
N LEU A 59 13.12 13.36 -19.11
CA LEU A 59 12.52 12.05 -18.80
C LEU A 59 13.45 11.12 -17.99
N ASP A 60 14.73 11.47 -17.91
CA ASP A 60 15.76 10.87 -17.07
C ASP A 60 15.78 11.44 -15.64
N HIS A 61 14.94 12.44 -15.33
CA HIS A 61 14.82 12.95 -13.98
C HIS A 61 14.31 11.85 -13.03
N PRO A 62 14.90 11.64 -11.82
CA PRO A 62 14.57 10.50 -10.94
C PRO A 62 13.08 10.32 -10.61
N VAL A 63 12.36 11.45 -10.49
CA VAL A 63 10.90 11.51 -10.26
C VAL A 63 10.10 10.90 -11.41
N MET A 64 10.64 10.89 -12.63
CA MET A 64 10.00 10.35 -13.83
C MET A 64 10.29 8.85 -14.02
N THR A 65 11.35 8.33 -13.40
CA THR A 65 11.90 6.98 -13.65
C THR A 65 11.68 5.99 -12.52
N SER A 66 11.38 6.47 -11.31
CA SER A 66 11.20 5.63 -10.13
C SER A 66 9.90 5.97 -9.40
N THR A 67 9.35 4.98 -8.70
CA THR A 67 8.24 5.17 -7.79
C THR A 67 8.49 4.41 -6.51
N ASP A 68 7.97 4.92 -5.40
CA ASP A 68 7.92 4.15 -4.18
C ASP A 68 6.77 3.14 -4.27
N PHE A 69 7.02 1.93 -3.76
CA PHE A 69 6.03 0.87 -3.71
C PHE A 69 6.08 0.17 -2.36
N TRP A 70 4.91 -0.14 -1.84
CA TRP A 70 4.72 -0.78 -0.55
C TRP A 70 3.90 -2.07 -0.70
N THR A 71 4.12 -2.99 0.23
CA THR A 71 3.42 -4.28 0.30
C THR A 71 2.51 -4.33 1.51
N SER A 72 1.42 -5.06 1.38
CA SER A 72 0.53 -5.40 2.47
C SER A 72 -0.03 -6.81 2.33
N HIS A 73 -0.40 -7.41 3.47
CA HIS A 73 -1.18 -8.64 3.55
C HIS A 73 -2.02 -8.69 4.84
N GLU A 74 -2.94 -9.66 4.90
CA GLU A 74 -3.73 -9.93 6.10
C GLU A 74 -2.83 -10.55 7.16
N CYS A 75 -2.68 -9.88 8.31
CA CYS A 75 -2.03 -10.46 9.49
C CYS A 75 -2.93 -11.60 9.97
N LEU A 76 -2.61 -12.83 9.56
CA LEU A 76 -3.48 -14.00 9.77
C LEU A 76 -2.75 -15.11 10.53
N LEU A 77 -1.58 -15.51 10.03
CA LEU A 77 -0.79 -16.59 10.63
C LEU A 77 0.20 -16.02 11.64
N LEU A 78 -0.28 -15.75 12.86
CA LEU A 78 0.51 -15.09 13.90
C LEU A 78 1.92 -15.68 14.17
N PRO A 79 2.15 -17.01 14.11
CA PRO A 79 3.51 -17.53 14.25
C PRO A 79 4.48 -17.04 13.16
N TYR A 80 3.98 -16.84 11.93
CA TYR A 80 4.77 -16.28 10.82
C TYR A 80 5.05 -14.79 11.05
N GLU A 81 4.03 -14.04 11.43
CA GLU A 81 4.15 -12.60 11.71
C GLU A 81 5.11 -12.36 12.88
N GLN A 82 4.94 -13.06 14.00
CA GLN A 82 5.83 -12.99 15.16
C GLN A 82 7.28 -13.32 14.80
N ALA A 83 7.51 -14.31 13.93
CA ALA A 83 8.86 -14.66 13.47
C ALA A 83 9.50 -13.56 12.61
N LEU A 84 8.71 -12.64 12.04
CA LEU A 84 9.15 -11.53 11.21
C LEU A 84 9.07 -10.16 11.91
N THR A 85 8.54 -10.09 13.13
CA THR A 85 8.62 -8.90 13.98
C THR A 85 10.04 -8.63 14.45
N ARG A 86 10.51 -7.39 14.32
CA ARG A 86 11.83 -6.92 14.74
C ARG A 86 11.69 -5.63 15.53
N GLU A 87 12.61 -5.43 16.47
CA GLU A 87 12.79 -4.14 17.11
C GLU A 87 13.67 -3.26 16.20
N ASP A 88 13.21 -2.04 15.95
CA ASP A 88 13.98 -1.04 15.24
C ASP A 88 15.10 -0.50 16.14
N SER A 89 16.34 -0.58 15.67
CA SER A 89 17.53 -0.24 16.46
C SER A 89 17.66 1.25 16.82
N THR A 90 16.88 2.13 16.20
CA THR A 90 16.98 3.59 16.39
C THR A 90 15.89 4.10 17.32
N SER A 91 14.68 3.55 17.21
CA SER A 91 13.48 4.00 17.92
C SER A 91 13.06 3.07 19.05
N GLY A 92 13.57 1.83 19.11
CA GLY A 92 13.15 0.80 20.07
C GLY A 92 11.71 0.31 19.85
N LYS A 93 11.09 0.67 18.72
CA LYS A 93 9.72 0.26 18.39
C LYS A 93 9.73 -1.08 17.67
N TRP A 94 8.71 -1.88 17.92
CA TRP A 94 8.50 -3.14 17.22
C TRP A 94 7.80 -2.89 15.88
N TYR A 95 8.32 -3.50 14.83
CA TYR A 95 7.70 -3.53 13.51
C TYR A 95 7.58 -4.97 13.07
N ASP A 96 6.42 -5.33 12.55
CA ASP A 96 6.31 -6.56 11.78
C ASP A 96 6.92 -6.31 10.39
N CYS A 97 8.08 -6.91 10.13
CA CYS A 97 8.83 -6.72 8.89
C CYS A 97 8.38 -7.68 7.78
N SER A 98 7.26 -8.39 7.94
CA SER A 98 6.66 -9.22 6.90
C SER A 98 6.08 -8.38 5.75
N ALA A 99 5.58 -7.18 6.04
CA ALA A 99 5.07 -6.20 5.07
C ALA A 99 5.16 -4.76 5.60
N HIS A 100 4.90 -3.78 4.73
CA HIS A 100 4.92 -2.38 5.13
C HIS A 100 3.65 -2.01 5.91
N MET A 101 2.50 -2.53 5.45
CA MET A 101 1.19 -2.33 6.07
C MET A 101 0.54 -3.70 6.30
N LEU A 102 -0.17 -3.86 7.41
CA LEU A 102 -0.87 -5.09 7.75
C LEU A 102 -2.34 -4.80 8.04
N TRP A 103 -3.22 -5.74 7.72
CA TRP A 103 -4.64 -5.59 8.07
C TRP A 103 -5.20 -6.77 8.86
N ILE A 104 -6.25 -6.49 9.62
CA ILE A 104 -7.07 -7.48 10.32
C ILE A 104 -8.26 -7.86 9.46
N GLY A 105 -8.48 -9.16 9.30
CA GLY A 105 -9.62 -9.70 8.58
C GLY A 105 -10.92 -9.57 9.35
N GLU A 106 -12.04 -9.63 8.63
CA GLU A 106 -13.39 -9.57 9.21
C GLU A 106 -13.64 -10.68 10.24
N ARG A 107 -12.99 -11.83 10.09
CA ARG A 107 -13.19 -13.01 10.95
C ARG A 107 -12.22 -13.08 12.13
N THR A 108 -11.25 -12.17 12.20
CA THR A 108 -10.16 -12.16 13.19
C THR A 108 -10.08 -10.85 13.97
N ARG A 109 -11.10 -9.98 13.85
CA ARG A 109 -11.19 -8.66 14.50
C ARG A 109 -11.95 -8.65 15.83
N GLN A 110 -11.96 -9.77 16.56
CA GLN A 110 -12.52 -9.80 17.91
C GLN A 110 -11.71 -8.86 18.80
N LEU A 111 -12.37 -7.97 19.55
CA LEU A 111 -11.71 -6.89 20.31
C LEU A 111 -10.72 -7.41 21.35
N ASP A 112 -10.96 -8.60 21.89
CA ASP A 112 -10.11 -9.34 22.82
C ASP A 112 -9.28 -10.45 22.14
N GLY A 113 -9.28 -10.48 20.81
CA GLY A 113 -8.62 -11.49 20.00
C GLY A 113 -7.12 -11.27 19.83
N ALA A 114 -6.41 -12.36 19.53
CA ALA A 114 -4.95 -12.36 19.40
C ALA A 114 -4.43 -11.43 18.29
N HIS A 115 -5.16 -11.25 17.19
CA HIS A 115 -4.75 -10.38 16.09
C HIS A 115 -4.80 -8.90 16.45
N ILE A 116 -5.82 -8.49 17.21
CA ILE A 116 -5.90 -7.13 17.76
C ILE A 116 -4.73 -6.90 18.73
N GLU A 117 -4.48 -7.85 19.63
CA GLU A 117 -3.38 -7.75 20.60
C GLU A 117 -2.01 -7.68 19.92
N PHE A 118 -1.78 -8.52 18.92
CA PHE A 118 -0.53 -8.50 18.16
C PHE A 118 -0.30 -7.16 17.48
N LEU A 119 -1.29 -6.67 16.72
CA LEU A 119 -1.12 -5.43 15.95
C LEU A 119 -1.15 -4.16 16.81
N ARG A 120 -1.75 -4.21 18.00
CA ARG A 120 -1.62 -3.15 19.01
C ARG A 120 -0.15 -2.88 19.37
N GLY A 121 0.68 -3.91 19.35
CA GLY A 121 2.10 -3.83 19.75
C GLY A 121 3.08 -3.41 18.64
N VAL A 122 2.68 -3.44 17.37
CA VAL A 122 3.59 -3.09 16.24
C VAL A 122 3.36 -1.67 15.73
N ALA A 123 4.38 -1.03 15.18
CA ALA A 123 4.36 0.36 14.74
C ALA A 123 4.01 0.57 13.25
N ASN A 124 3.75 -0.51 12.50
CA ASN A 124 3.29 -0.47 11.10
C ASN A 124 1.98 0.33 10.94
N PRO A 125 1.72 0.99 9.81
CA PRO A 125 0.35 1.35 9.44
C PRO A 125 -0.54 0.12 9.42
N LEU A 126 -1.75 0.26 9.95
CA LEU A 126 -2.70 -0.82 10.14
C LEU A 126 -3.97 -0.57 9.33
N GLY A 127 -4.65 -1.64 8.98
CA GLY A 127 -6.02 -1.56 8.45
C GLY A 127 -6.92 -2.59 9.11
N VAL A 128 -8.21 -2.34 9.09
CA VAL A 128 -9.21 -3.29 9.59
C VAL A 128 -10.34 -3.42 8.60
N LYS A 129 -10.68 -4.66 8.23
CA LYS A 129 -11.91 -4.91 7.47
C LYS A 129 -13.11 -4.61 8.35
N VAL A 130 -13.95 -3.69 7.89
CA VAL A 130 -15.21 -3.31 8.53
C VAL A 130 -16.35 -3.66 7.58
N SER A 131 -17.33 -4.40 8.08
CA SER A 131 -18.54 -4.76 7.33
C SER A 131 -19.79 -4.17 7.99
N ASP A 132 -20.94 -4.39 7.36
CA ASP A 132 -22.27 -4.09 7.89
C ASP A 132 -22.61 -4.79 9.21
N LYS A 133 -21.83 -5.81 9.59
CA LYS A 133 -21.97 -6.53 10.88
C LYS A 133 -21.27 -5.85 12.04
N MET A 134 -20.45 -4.83 11.79
CA MET A 134 -19.73 -4.10 12.83
C MET A 134 -20.66 -3.09 13.51
N LYS A 135 -20.73 -3.12 14.84
CA LYS A 135 -21.42 -2.08 15.59
C LYS A 135 -20.57 -0.80 15.62
N PRO A 136 -21.16 0.39 15.50
CA PRO A 136 -20.41 1.64 15.59
C PRO A 136 -19.58 1.77 16.88
N GLU A 137 -20.09 1.28 18.00
CA GLU A 137 -19.41 1.33 19.30
C GLU A 137 -18.15 0.45 19.30
N ASP A 138 -18.24 -0.76 18.73
CA ASP A 138 -17.10 -1.67 18.61
C ASP A 138 -16.01 -1.08 17.71
N LEU A 139 -16.37 -0.32 16.67
CA LEU A 139 -15.42 0.38 15.81
C LEU A 139 -14.68 1.48 16.58
N VAL A 140 -15.39 2.27 17.41
CA VAL A 140 -14.75 3.29 18.26
C VAL A 140 -13.77 2.64 19.23
N THR A 141 -14.17 1.55 19.89
CA THR A 141 -13.29 0.78 20.79
C THR A 141 -12.06 0.24 20.06
N LEU A 142 -12.24 -0.32 18.86
CA LEU A 142 -11.13 -0.81 18.03
C LEU A 142 -10.15 0.32 17.68
N CYS A 143 -10.64 1.50 17.31
CA CYS A 143 -9.80 2.67 17.03
C CYS A 143 -8.99 3.09 18.26
N GLN A 144 -9.60 3.07 19.45
CA GLN A 144 -8.91 3.38 20.71
C GLN A 144 -7.80 2.36 21.03
N ILE A 145 -8.01 1.08 20.70
CA ILE A 145 -7.02 0.03 20.92
C ILE A 145 -5.84 0.15 19.94
N LEU A 146 -6.12 0.33 18.64
CA LEU A 146 -5.11 0.26 17.58
C LEU A 146 -4.44 1.61 17.25
N ASN A 147 -5.09 2.72 17.61
CA ASN A 147 -4.60 4.08 17.40
C ASN A 147 -4.86 4.97 18.64
N PRO A 148 -4.32 4.63 19.82
CA PRO A 148 -4.61 5.33 21.07
C PRO A 148 -4.18 6.80 21.07
N GLU A 149 -3.12 7.14 20.33
CA GLU A 149 -2.62 8.51 20.19
C GLU A 149 -3.36 9.31 19.11
N ASN A 150 -4.37 8.71 18.46
CA ASN A 150 -5.10 9.29 17.34
C ASN A 150 -4.17 9.84 16.24
N LYS A 151 -3.10 9.09 15.93
CA LYS A 151 -2.11 9.47 14.92
C LYS A 151 -2.71 9.34 13.52
N PRO A 152 -2.73 10.41 12.70
CA PRO A 152 -3.19 10.32 11.31
C PRO A 152 -2.37 9.30 10.50
N GLY A 153 -3.05 8.52 9.67
CA GLY A 153 -2.44 7.49 8.83
C GLY A 153 -2.05 6.20 9.56
N ARG A 154 -2.29 6.08 10.87
CA ARG A 154 -2.06 4.84 11.62
C ARG A 154 -3.06 3.75 11.28
N LEU A 155 -4.33 4.10 11.09
CA LEU A 155 -5.42 3.15 10.89
C LEU A 155 -6.20 3.51 9.62
N THR A 156 -6.46 2.51 8.77
CA THR A 156 -7.31 2.57 7.57
C THR A 156 -8.55 1.70 7.74
#